data_AF-A0A4U0GW89-F1
#
_entry.id   AF-A0A4U0GW89-F1
#
_cell.length_a   1.000
_cell.length_b   1.000
_cell.length_c   1.000
_cell.angle_alpha   90.00
_cell.angle_beta   90.00
_cell.angle_gamma   90.00
#
_symmetry.space_group_name_H-M   'P 1'
#
loop_
_entity.id
_entity.type
_entity.pdbx_description
1 polymer ?
#
loop_
_entity_poly.entity_id
_entity_poly.type
_entity_poly.pdbx_seq_one_letter_code
_entity_poly.pdbx_strand_id
1 'polypeptide(L)'
;MRKESMRRRVSKVKAIVRGFTLLELMVTITVLGILVALAVPSYSSLINRNRVRNAAEQMRSDFSLARSEALRRSNNVTLSFTRSADGATWCYGLNTGGNCDCTATTGANVCALDVESGVRIRRVVDSGAYRGVSMTNLTYSGCSTSCNLTLNPVRPTMAGGTVQFTSMANQVVRVVTTSMGRIRLCSPSGAGHVIYFETC
;
A
#
# COMPACT_ATOMS: atom_id res chain seq x y z
N MET A 1 -12.54 83.10 22.14
CA MET A 1 -12.66 81.75 21.54
C MET A 1 -11.28 81.32 21.03
N ARG A 2 -10.63 80.38 21.71
CA ARG A 2 -9.26 79.90 21.47
C ARG A 2 -9.34 78.48 20.90
N LYS A 3 -8.81 78.24 19.70
CA LYS A 3 -8.56 76.88 19.16
C LYS A 3 -7.09 76.79 18.76
N GLU A 4 -6.26 76.34 19.69
CA GLU A 4 -4.90 75.88 19.42
C GLU A 4 -4.98 74.57 18.62
N SER A 5 -4.52 74.61 17.37
CA SER A 5 -4.39 73.42 16.52
C SER A 5 -3.10 72.66 16.90
N MET A 6 -3.25 71.66 17.74
CA MET A 6 -2.19 70.77 18.18
C MET A 6 -1.84 69.79 17.04
N ARG A 7 -0.88 70.15 16.18
CA ARG A 7 -0.33 69.24 15.16
C ARG A 7 0.53 68.17 15.83
N ARG A 8 -0.03 66.98 16.07
CA ARG A 8 0.71 65.79 16.52
C ARG A 8 1.75 65.39 15.46
N ARG A 9 3.03 65.45 15.80
CA ARG A 9 4.12 64.86 15.00
C ARG A 9 4.08 63.33 15.20
N VAL A 10 3.67 62.58 14.19
CA VAL A 10 3.80 61.12 14.18
C VAL A 10 5.29 60.79 13.96
N SER A 11 5.98 60.25 14.98
CA SER A 11 7.35 59.78 14.81
C SER A 11 7.33 58.47 14.02
N LYS A 12 7.96 58.44 12.83
CA LYS A 12 8.18 57.21 12.08
C LYS A 12 9.06 56.26 12.91
N VAL A 13 8.51 55.15 13.37
CA VAL A 13 9.28 54.05 13.96
C VAL A 13 10.07 53.40 12.83
N LYS A 14 11.40 53.57 12.84
CA LYS A 14 12.31 52.95 11.87
C LYS A 14 12.43 51.47 12.21
N ALA A 15 11.80 50.60 11.44
CA ALA A 15 12.04 49.15 11.54
C ALA A 15 13.49 48.87 11.14
N ILE A 16 14.29 48.35 12.06
CA ILE A 16 15.67 47.94 11.80
C ILE A 16 15.62 46.57 11.14
N VAL A 17 15.81 46.52 9.83
CA VAL A 17 16.06 45.26 9.11
C VAL A 17 17.52 44.89 9.39
N ARG A 18 17.74 43.89 10.25
CA ARG A 18 19.07 43.30 10.45
C ARG A 18 19.32 42.29 9.33
N GLY A 19 20.43 42.45 8.60
CA GLY A 19 20.91 41.47 7.63
C GLY A 19 21.65 40.33 8.32
N PHE A 20 21.58 39.13 7.75
CA PHE A 20 22.37 37.98 8.19
C PHE A 20 23.85 38.18 7.86
N THR A 21 24.74 37.75 8.77
CA THR A 21 26.19 37.75 8.49
C THR A 21 26.56 36.51 7.66
N LEU A 22 27.64 36.61 6.87
CA LEU A 22 28.14 35.47 6.09
C LEU A 22 28.50 34.28 6.99
N LEU A 23 29.06 34.56 8.18
CA LEU A 23 29.41 33.56 9.17
C LEU A 23 28.17 32.87 9.76
N GLU A 24 27.10 33.61 10.03
CA GLU A 24 25.83 33.05 10.50
C GLU A 24 25.20 32.12 9.45
N LEU A 25 25.25 32.49 8.17
CA LEU A 25 24.83 31.61 7.09
C LEU A 25 25.68 30.33 7.06
N MET A 26 27.01 30.43 7.19
CA MET A 26 27.88 29.25 7.20
C MET A 26 27.57 28.31 8.37
N VAL A 27 27.44 28.84 9.59
CA VAL A 27 27.12 28.01 10.76
C VAL A 27 25.75 27.35 10.61
N THR A 28 24.74 28.10 10.15
CA THR A 28 23.38 27.56 9.95
C THR A 28 23.33 26.45 8.91
N ILE A 29 23.97 26.60 7.73
CA ILE A 29 24.01 25.52 6.72
C ILE A 29 24.80 24.31 7.20
N THR A 30 25.87 24.51 7.99
CA THR A 30 26.66 23.41 8.56
C THR A 30 25.82 22.61 9.54
N VAL A 31 25.14 23.26 10.48
CA VAL A 31 24.26 22.60 11.45
C VAL A 31 23.09 21.90 10.74
N LEU A 32 22.48 22.56 9.75
CA LEU A 32 21.41 21.97 8.93
C LEU A 32 21.90 20.69 8.24
N GLY A 33 23.09 20.71 7.64
CA GLY A 33 23.67 19.55 6.95
C GLY A 33 23.85 18.33 7.88
N ILE A 34 24.34 18.56 9.10
CA ILE A 34 24.50 17.50 10.12
C ILE A 34 23.14 16.90 10.49
N LEU A 35 22.12 17.75 10.71
CA LEU A 35 20.77 17.28 11.05
C LEU A 35 20.15 16.44 9.94
N VAL A 36 20.28 16.88 8.68
CA VAL A 36 19.77 16.15 7.51
C VAL A 36 20.47 14.79 7.37
N ALA A 37 21.80 14.75 7.54
CA ALA A 37 22.57 13.50 7.43
C ALA A 37 22.10 12.41 8.40
N LEU A 38 21.70 12.80 9.62
CA LEU A 38 21.16 11.87 10.62
C LEU A 38 19.70 11.47 10.35
N ALA A 39 18.89 12.38 9.79
CA ALA A 39 17.47 12.14 9.58
C ALA A 39 17.17 11.20 8.39
N VAL A 40 17.90 11.33 7.28
CA VAL A 40 17.64 10.62 6.01
C VAL A 40 17.56 9.07 6.13
N PRO A 41 18.49 8.35 6.80
CA PRO A 41 18.45 6.88 6.81
C PRO A 41 17.15 6.31 7.41
N SER A 42 16.58 6.97 8.42
CA SER A 42 15.34 6.55 9.10
C SER A 42 14.12 6.57 8.16
N TYR A 43 14.06 7.53 7.23
CA TYR A 43 12.94 7.65 6.28
C TYR A 43 12.82 6.46 5.32
N SER A 44 13.95 5.88 4.89
CA SER A 44 13.94 4.76 3.94
C SER A 44 13.25 3.51 4.51
N SER A 45 13.52 3.19 5.78
CA SER A 45 12.91 2.06 6.49
C SER A 45 11.41 2.26 6.70
N LEU A 46 10.99 3.49 7.02
CA LEU A 46 9.59 3.84 7.19
C LEU A 46 8.80 3.69 5.87
N ILE A 47 9.35 4.17 4.76
CA ILE A 47 8.72 4.04 3.43
C ILE A 47 8.55 2.57 3.06
N ASN A 48 9.60 1.77 3.23
CA ASN A 48 9.58 0.33 2.97
C ASN A 48 8.51 -0.40 3.79
N ARG A 49 8.38 -0.03 5.08
CA ARG A 49 7.36 -0.56 5.99
C ARG A 49 5.94 -0.22 5.55
N ASN A 50 5.74 1.03 5.14
CA ASN A 50 4.44 1.49 4.67
C ASN A 50 4.05 0.79 3.35
N ARG A 51 5.01 0.55 2.45
CA ARG A 51 4.75 -0.17 1.20
C ARG A 51 4.30 -1.61 1.44
N VAL A 52 5.01 -2.38 2.26
CA VAL A 52 4.62 -3.78 2.54
C VAL A 52 3.29 -3.85 3.30
N ARG A 53 3.05 -2.91 4.22
CA ARG A 53 1.77 -2.78 4.93
C ARG A 53 0.63 -2.49 3.97
N ASN A 54 0.79 -1.50 3.09
CA ASN A 54 -0.25 -1.09 2.15
C ASN A 54 -0.56 -2.20 1.15
N ALA A 55 0.46 -2.93 0.66
CA ALA A 55 0.25 -4.08 -0.23
C ALA A 55 -0.59 -5.18 0.45
N ALA A 56 -0.27 -5.53 1.69
CA ALA A 56 -1.02 -6.53 2.46
C ALA A 56 -2.44 -6.07 2.82
N GLU A 57 -2.60 -4.80 3.20
CA GLU A 57 -3.89 -4.20 3.54
C GLU A 57 -4.80 -4.07 2.32
N GLN A 58 -4.25 -3.68 1.17
CA GLN A 58 -4.99 -3.66 -0.09
C GLN A 58 -5.48 -5.07 -0.43
N MET A 59 -4.61 -6.07 -0.33
CA MET A 59 -5.02 -7.46 -0.57
C MET A 59 -6.13 -7.91 0.38
N ARG A 60 -6.04 -7.58 1.68
CA ARG A 60 -7.11 -7.85 2.66
C ARG A 60 -8.43 -7.20 2.25
N SER A 61 -8.38 -5.94 1.81
CA SER A 61 -9.54 -5.21 1.29
C SER A 61 -10.11 -5.87 0.04
N ASP A 62 -9.26 -6.28 -0.90
CA ASP A 62 -9.67 -6.91 -2.16
C ASP A 62 -10.28 -8.31 -1.93
N PHE A 63 -9.78 -9.09 -0.96
CA PHE A 63 -10.44 -10.32 -0.53
C PHE A 63 -11.84 -10.06 0.05
N SER A 64 -11.99 -9.02 0.88
CA SER A 64 -13.29 -8.62 1.43
C SER A 64 -14.24 -8.14 0.33
N LEU A 65 -13.72 -7.38 -0.64
CA LEU A 65 -14.46 -6.92 -1.81
C LEU A 65 -14.93 -8.12 -2.64
N ALA A 66 -14.02 -9.04 -2.99
CA ALA A 66 -14.32 -10.27 -3.74
C ALA A 66 -15.47 -11.06 -3.10
N ARG A 67 -15.42 -11.21 -1.77
CA ARG A 67 -16.47 -11.87 -1.01
C ARG A 67 -17.79 -11.14 -1.09
N SER A 68 -17.77 -9.82 -0.86
CA SER A 68 -18.98 -9.01 -0.95
C SER A 68 -19.58 -9.02 -2.35
N GLU A 69 -18.74 -9.08 -3.38
CA GLU A 69 -19.15 -9.10 -4.78
C GLU A 69 -19.75 -10.45 -5.18
N ALA A 70 -19.14 -11.55 -4.74
CA ALA A 70 -19.67 -12.89 -4.96
C ALA A 70 -21.07 -13.01 -4.33
N LEU A 71 -21.22 -12.56 -3.08
CA LEU A 71 -22.50 -12.58 -2.37
C LEU A 71 -23.54 -11.66 -3.02
N ARG A 72 -23.17 -10.43 -3.38
CA ARG A 72 -24.07 -9.45 -4.01
C ARG A 72 -24.63 -9.95 -5.33
N ARG A 73 -23.81 -10.63 -6.14
CA ARG A 73 -24.21 -11.12 -7.47
C ARG A 73 -24.74 -12.54 -7.50
N SER A 74 -24.64 -13.28 -6.40
CA SER A 74 -24.85 -14.73 -6.39
C SER A 74 -24.06 -15.45 -7.49
N ASN A 75 -22.87 -14.93 -7.83
CA ASN A 75 -22.00 -15.47 -8.86
C ASN A 75 -20.59 -15.69 -8.30
N ASN A 76 -19.85 -16.62 -8.91
CA ASN A 76 -18.47 -16.89 -8.52
C ASN A 76 -17.56 -15.72 -8.88
N VAL A 77 -16.70 -15.34 -7.93
CA VAL A 77 -15.61 -14.38 -8.13
C VAL A 77 -14.29 -15.12 -8.00
N THR A 78 -13.41 -14.98 -8.97
CA THR A 78 -12.09 -15.62 -8.96
C THR A 78 -11.00 -14.58 -8.73
N LEU A 79 -10.10 -14.91 -7.81
CA LEU A 79 -8.84 -14.23 -7.58
C LEU A 79 -7.74 -14.97 -8.35
N SER A 80 -7.12 -14.33 -9.34
CA SER A 80 -5.93 -14.88 -9.99
C SER A 80 -4.67 -14.32 -9.35
N PHE A 81 -3.67 -15.16 -9.15
CA PHE A 81 -2.35 -14.79 -8.67
C PHE A 81 -1.31 -15.24 -9.69
N THR A 82 -0.32 -14.39 -9.94
CA THR A 82 0.87 -14.72 -10.74
C THR A 82 2.08 -14.06 -10.11
N ARG A 83 3.17 -14.79 -9.92
CA ARG A 83 4.45 -14.29 -9.45
C ARG A 83 5.62 -14.97 -10.16
N SER A 84 6.73 -14.28 -10.26
CA SER A 84 8.02 -14.86 -10.65
C SER A 84 8.57 -15.77 -9.54
N ALA A 85 9.52 -16.63 -9.89
CA ALA A 85 10.12 -17.57 -8.95
C ALA A 85 10.79 -16.87 -7.76
N ASP A 86 11.48 -15.75 -8.03
CA ASP A 86 12.10 -14.86 -7.03
C ASP A 86 11.09 -13.98 -6.27
N GLY A 87 9.83 -13.95 -6.71
CA GLY A 87 8.76 -13.14 -6.13
C GLY A 87 8.87 -11.64 -6.38
N ALA A 88 9.86 -11.16 -7.15
CA ALA A 88 10.08 -9.74 -7.39
C ALA A 88 8.98 -9.13 -8.27
N THR A 89 8.57 -9.87 -9.30
CA THR A 89 7.45 -9.52 -10.18
C THR A 89 6.24 -10.33 -9.78
N TRP A 90 5.14 -9.65 -9.48
CA TRP A 90 3.90 -10.31 -9.12
C TRP A 90 2.69 -9.48 -9.53
N CYS A 91 1.57 -10.14 -9.74
CA CYS A 91 0.27 -9.54 -9.90
C CYS A 91 -0.81 -10.43 -9.28
N TYR A 92 -1.91 -9.80 -8.92
CA TYR A 92 -3.15 -10.49 -8.68
C TYR A 92 -4.31 -9.68 -9.23
N GLY A 93 -5.42 -10.34 -9.55
CA GLY A 93 -6.60 -9.68 -10.07
C GLY A 93 -7.89 -10.39 -9.70
N LEU A 94 -8.99 -9.66 -9.85
CA LEU A 94 -10.35 -10.12 -9.58
C LEU A 94 -11.13 -10.25 -10.87
N ASN A 95 -11.90 -11.32 -11.01
CA ASN A 95 -12.79 -11.51 -12.15
C ASN A 95 -14.12 -12.14 -11.76
N THR A 96 -15.20 -11.65 -12.35
CA THR A 96 -16.53 -12.28 -12.30
C THR A 96 -16.65 -13.29 -13.43
N GLY A 97 -17.15 -14.50 -13.12
CA GLY A 97 -17.54 -15.46 -14.16
C GLY A 97 -16.41 -16.26 -14.84
N GLY A 98 -15.22 -16.37 -14.23
CA GLY A 98 -14.18 -17.27 -14.74
C GLY A 98 -12.77 -16.95 -14.26
N ASN A 99 -11.79 -17.65 -14.82
CA ASN A 99 -10.37 -17.35 -14.59
C ASN A 99 -9.97 -16.11 -15.38
N CYS A 100 -8.95 -15.42 -14.90
CA CYS A 100 -8.37 -14.28 -15.60
C CYS A 100 -6.85 -14.31 -15.47
N ASP A 101 -6.17 -13.62 -16.37
CA ASP A 101 -4.73 -13.40 -16.30
C ASP A 101 -4.48 -11.95 -15.86
N CYS A 102 -3.85 -11.78 -14.70
CA CYS A 102 -3.55 -10.46 -14.16
C CYS A 102 -2.45 -9.72 -14.95
N THR A 103 -1.74 -10.40 -15.84
CA THR A 103 -0.78 -9.79 -16.77
C THR A 103 -1.44 -9.29 -18.05
N ALA A 104 -2.62 -9.82 -18.39
CA ALA A 104 -3.37 -9.40 -19.57
C ALA A 104 -3.98 -8.00 -19.37
N THR A 105 -3.70 -7.11 -20.31
CA THR A 105 -4.23 -5.72 -20.31
C THR A 105 -5.36 -5.53 -21.32
N THR A 106 -5.48 -6.42 -22.30
CA THR A 106 -6.52 -6.40 -23.34
C THR A 106 -7.03 -7.83 -23.62
N GLY A 107 -8.24 -7.93 -24.18
CA GLY A 107 -8.85 -9.20 -24.56
C GLY A 107 -9.83 -9.78 -23.53
N ALA A 108 -10.25 -11.03 -23.76
CA ALA A 108 -11.32 -11.69 -22.98
C ALA A 108 -10.89 -12.11 -21.56
N ASN A 109 -9.58 -12.33 -21.34
CA ASN A 109 -9.03 -12.86 -20.10
C ASN A 109 -8.59 -11.79 -19.09
N VAL A 110 -8.93 -10.52 -19.32
CA VAL A 110 -8.58 -9.42 -18.40
C VAL A 110 -9.33 -9.60 -17.08
N CYS A 111 -8.63 -9.45 -15.96
CA CYS A 111 -9.24 -9.44 -14.64
C CYS A 111 -10.09 -8.18 -14.45
N ALA A 112 -11.40 -8.33 -14.59
CA ALA A 112 -12.35 -7.26 -14.40
C ALA A 112 -13.59 -7.74 -13.67
N LEU A 113 -14.11 -6.89 -12.80
CA LEU A 113 -15.42 -7.06 -12.20
C LEU A 113 -16.45 -6.44 -13.14
N ASP A 114 -17.46 -7.22 -13.50
CA ASP A 114 -18.64 -6.67 -14.16
C ASP A 114 -19.32 -5.69 -13.19
N VAL A 115 -19.96 -4.64 -13.67
CA VAL A 115 -20.76 -3.67 -12.90
C VAL A 115 -22.18 -3.75 -13.42
N GLU A 116 -23.15 -3.31 -12.63
CA GLU A 116 -24.49 -3.03 -13.12
C GLU A 116 -24.40 -2.17 -14.39
N SER A 117 -25.17 -2.51 -15.43
CA SER A 117 -25.08 -1.95 -16.79
C SER A 117 -24.00 -2.52 -17.73
N GLY A 118 -23.35 -3.65 -17.38
CA GLY A 118 -22.45 -4.36 -18.32
C GLY A 118 -21.07 -3.73 -18.53
N VAL A 119 -20.74 -2.70 -17.74
CA VAL A 119 -19.41 -2.10 -17.69
C VAL A 119 -18.47 -3.03 -16.94
N ARG A 120 -17.25 -3.24 -17.44
CA ARG A 120 -16.22 -4.07 -16.77
C ARG A 120 -15.14 -3.16 -16.18
N ILE A 121 -14.97 -3.19 -14.86
CA ILE A 121 -13.91 -2.44 -14.17
C ILE A 121 -12.71 -3.37 -13.97
N ARG A 122 -11.59 -3.05 -14.64
CA ARG A 122 -10.33 -3.78 -14.45
C ARG A 122 -9.86 -3.66 -12.99
N ARG A 123 -9.68 -4.81 -12.34
CA ARG A 123 -9.14 -4.89 -10.98
C ARG A 123 -7.94 -5.81 -10.96
N VAL A 124 -6.78 -5.18 -11.13
CA VAL A 124 -5.46 -5.78 -11.07
C VAL A 124 -4.59 -4.92 -10.16
N VAL A 125 -3.82 -5.59 -9.31
CA VAL A 125 -2.76 -4.99 -8.52
C VAL A 125 -1.48 -5.73 -8.83
N ASP A 126 -0.44 -4.99 -9.20
CA ASP A 126 0.84 -5.54 -9.58
C ASP A 126 2.00 -4.92 -8.78
N SER A 127 3.17 -5.56 -8.87
CA SER A 127 4.42 -5.13 -8.24
C SER A 127 4.85 -3.70 -8.59
N GLY A 128 4.41 -3.14 -9.73
CA GLY A 128 4.63 -1.75 -10.12
C GLY A 128 3.91 -0.75 -9.21
N ALA A 129 2.74 -1.12 -8.67
CA ALA A 129 2.03 -0.31 -7.67
C ALA A 129 2.80 -0.26 -6.32
N TYR A 130 3.63 -1.27 -6.05
CA TYR A 130 4.37 -1.42 -4.80
C TYR A 130 5.86 -1.71 -5.04
N ARG A 131 6.59 -0.70 -5.51
CA ARG A 131 8.03 -0.82 -5.78
C ARG A 131 8.83 -1.34 -4.57
N GLY A 132 9.60 -2.39 -4.78
CA GLY A 132 10.45 -2.98 -3.74
C GLY A 132 9.70 -3.85 -2.72
N VAL A 133 8.50 -4.31 -3.08
CA VAL A 133 7.77 -5.35 -2.36
C VAL A 133 7.74 -6.59 -3.24
N SER A 134 8.22 -7.72 -2.72
CA SER A 134 8.12 -9.03 -3.35
C SER A 134 6.99 -9.85 -2.73
N MET A 135 6.36 -10.68 -3.56
CA MET A 135 5.36 -11.66 -3.12
C MET A 135 6.02 -13.02 -3.04
N THR A 136 6.05 -13.59 -1.84
CA THR A 136 6.64 -14.90 -1.55
C THR A 136 5.63 -15.78 -0.82
N ASN A 137 5.95 -17.07 -0.66
CA ASN A 137 5.22 -17.99 0.21
C ASN A 137 3.70 -18.02 -0.03
N LEU A 138 3.33 -18.31 -1.29
CA LEU A 138 1.96 -18.53 -1.73
C LEU A 138 1.60 -20.00 -1.46
N THR A 139 0.74 -20.27 -0.48
CA THR A 139 0.50 -21.64 0.03
C THR A 139 -0.88 -22.20 -0.30
N TYR A 140 -1.68 -21.46 -1.06
CA TYR A 140 -2.97 -21.97 -1.53
C TYR A 140 -2.80 -23.25 -2.35
N SER A 141 -3.79 -24.13 -2.30
CA SER A 141 -3.76 -25.43 -2.98
C SER A 141 -3.52 -25.26 -4.49
N GLY A 142 -2.47 -25.88 -5.00
CA GLY A 142 -2.10 -25.80 -6.42
C GLY A 142 -1.35 -24.53 -6.82
N CYS A 143 -0.89 -23.72 -5.86
CA CYS A 143 -0.16 -22.48 -6.13
C CYS A 143 1.34 -22.65 -5.89
N SER A 144 2.15 -22.39 -6.92
CA SER A 144 3.61 -22.27 -6.81
C SER A 144 4.08 -20.92 -7.33
N THR A 145 3.73 -20.59 -8.58
CA THR A 145 3.98 -19.31 -9.24
C THR A 145 2.71 -18.66 -9.75
N SER A 146 1.69 -19.43 -10.13
CA SER A 146 0.38 -18.89 -10.48
C SER A 146 -0.74 -19.81 -10.02
N CYS A 147 -1.92 -19.23 -9.76
CA CYS A 147 -3.13 -20.00 -9.49
C CYS A 147 -4.38 -19.13 -9.47
N ASN A 148 -5.53 -19.80 -9.51
CA ASN A 148 -6.85 -19.18 -9.42
C ASN A 148 -7.55 -19.67 -8.16
N LEU A 149 -8.10 -18.73 -7.39
CA LEU A 149 -8.87 -18.97 -6.19
C LEU A 149 -10.31 -18.51 -6.44
N THR A 150 -11.23 -19.44 -6.59
CA THR A 150 -12.65 -19.12 -6.81
C THR A 150 -13.42 -19.09 -5.50
N LEU A 151 -14.14 -17.99 -5.28
CA LEU A 151 -15.07 -17.80 -4.18
C LEU A 151 -16.48 -18.18 -4.65
N ASN A 152 -17.09 -19.14 -3.96
CA ASN A 152 -18.47 -19.55 -4.23
C ASN A 152 -19.45 -18.71 -3.38
N PRO A 153 -20.56 -18.20 -3.95
CA PRO A 153 -21.53 -17.40 -3.21
C PRO A 153 -22.43 -18.23 -2.28
N VAL A 154 -22.72 -19.49 -2.62
CA VAL A 154 -23.61 -20.39 -1.86
C VAL A 154 -22.92 -20.91 -0.60
N ARG A 155 -21.62 -21.15 -0.69
CA ARG A 155 -20.74 -21.41 0.46
C ARG A 155 -19.60 -20.40 0.35
N PRO A 156 -19.60 -19.31 1.14
CA PRO A 156 -18.55 -18.29 1.11
C PRO A 156 -17.24 -18.78 1.74
N THR A 157 -16.83 -19.99 1.35
CA THR A 157 -15.55 -20.60 1.66
C THR A 157 -14.51 -20.02 0.72
N MET A 158 -13.41 -19.56 1.30
CA MET A 158 -12.19 -19.24 0.57
C MET A 158 -11.24 -20.42 0.80
N ALA A 159 -10.39 -20.79 -0.16
CA ALA A 159 -9.30 -21.70 0.15
C ALA A 159 -8.45 -21.12 1.29
N GLY A 160 -8.10 -21.96 2.27
CA GLY A 160 -7.16 -21.55 3.31
C GLY A 160 -5.76 -21.45 2.73
N GLY A 161 -5.01 -20.44 3.13
CA GLY A 161 -3.65 -20.25 2.67
C GLY A 161 -3.05 -18.94 3.13
N THR A 162 -1.86 -18.68 2.62
CA THR A 162 -1.08 -17.50 2.96
C THR A 162 -0.52 -16.86 1.71
N VAL A 163 -0.45 -15.53 1.74
CA VAL A 163 0.37 -14.72 0.83
C VAL A 163 1.32 -13.91 1.68
N GLN A 164 2.61 -13.96 1.38
CA GLN A 164 3.60 -13.17 2.09
C GLN A 164 4.11 -12.03 1.22
N PHE A 165 4.10 -10.83 1.77
CA PHE A 165 4.75 -9.67 1.18
C PHE A 165 6.03 -9.37 1.96
N THR A 166 7.12 -9.19 1.23
CA THR A 166 8.45 -8.91 1.80
C THR A 166 9.00 -7.63 1.17
N SER A 167 9.47 -6.70 1.99
CA SER A 167 10.11 -5.47 1.52
C SER A 167 11.61 -5.68 1.27
N MET A 168 12.24 -4.80 0.48
CA MET A 168 13.70 -4.70 0.34
C MET A 168 14.43 -4.48 1.68
N ALA A 169 13.77 -3.90 2.68
CA ALA A 169 14.31 -3.76 4.04
C ALA A 169 14.09 -5.03 4.91
N ASN A 170 13.82 -6.18 4.27
CA ASN A 170 13.52 -7.47 4.90
C ASN A 170 12.32 -7.46 5.85
N GLN A 171 11.40 -6.50 5.73
CA GLN A 171 10.17 -6.45 6.52
C GLN A 171 9.09 -7.33 5.90
N VAL A 172 8.39 -8.12 6.72
CA VAL A 172 7.47 -9.14 6.25
C VAL A 172 6.08 -8.95 6.83
N VAL A 173 5.06 -8.96 5.96
CA VAL A 173 3.66 -9.01 6.34
C VAL A 173 2.99 -10.15 5.59
N ARG A 174 2.22 -10.97 6.30
CA ARG A 174 1.52 -12.13 5.76
C ARG A 174 0.01 -11.91 5.82
N VAL A 175 -0.64 -12.12 4.69
CA VAL A 175 -2.09 -12.23 4.58
C VAL A 175 -2.43 -13.69 4.78
N VAL A 176 -3.19 -14.01 5.81
CA VAL A 176 -3.65 -15.37 6.10
C VAL A 176 -5.15 -15.44 5.92
N THR A 177 -5.59 -16.38 5.11
CA THR A 177 -6.99 -16.69 4.89
C THR A 177 -7.28 -18.09 5.42
N THR A 178 -8.45 -18.23 6.02
CA THR A 178 -8.94 -19.52 6.52
C THR A 178 -9.96 -20.09 5.54
N SER A 179 -10.16 -21.41 5.60
CA SER A 179 -11.19 -22.10 4.81
C SER A 179 -12.62 -21.56 5.03
N MET A 180 -12.86 -20.94 6.19
CA MET A 180 -14.11 -20.29 6.56
C MET A 180 -14.22 -18.82 6.11
N GLY A 181 -13.21 -18.30 5.40
CA GLY A 181 -13.22 -16.95 4.84
C GLY A 181 -12.90 -15.82 5.84
N ARG A 182 -12.34 -16.14 7.02
CA ARG A 182 -11.70 -15.12 7.89
C ARG A 182 -10.35 -14.74 7.28
N ILE A 183 -10.12 -13.45 7.11
CA ILE A 183 -8.87 -12.87 6.62
C ILE A 183 -8.21 -12.15 7.79
N ARG A 184 -6.93 -12.42 8.05
CA ARG A 184 -6.13 -11.74 9.06
C ARG A 184 -4.78 -11.32 8.49
N LEU A 185 -4.21 -10.27 9.04
CA LEU A 185 -2.84 -9.86 8.78
C LEU A 185 -1.99 -10.20 9.99
N CYS A 186 -0.80 -10.73 9.75
CA CYS A 186 0.18 -11.01 10.80
C CYS A 186 1.58 -10.81 10.24
N SER A 187 2.58 -10.74 11.12
CA SER A 187 4.00 -10.68 10.74
C SER A 187 4.73 -11.85 11.40
N PRO A 188 5.62 -12.58 10.71
CA PRO A 188 6.36 -13.67 11.33
C PRO A 188 7.22 -13.17 12.51
N SER A 189 7.46 -14.04 13.49
CA SER A 189 8.41 -13.76 14.57
C SER A 189 9.85 -13.74 14.05
N GLY A 190 10.66 -12.80 14.51
CA GLY A 190 12.11 -12.74 14.21
C GLY A 190 12.50 -11.61 13.25
N ALA A 191 13.50 -11.88 12.40
CA ALA A 191 14.00 -10.90 11.45
C ALA A 191 12.89 -10.50 10.46
N GLY A 192 12.64 -9.19 10.36
CA GLY A 192 11.60 -8.66 9.49
C GLY A 192 10.23 -8.46 10.14
N HIS A 193 10.10 -8.70 11.45
CA HIS A 193 8.87 -8.45 12.17
C HIS A 193 8.46 -6.96 12.09
N VAL A 194 7.17 -6.73 11.91
CA VAL A 194 6.57 -5.40 11.82
C VAL A 194 5.69 -5.17 13.07
N ILE A 195 6.16 -4.32 14.00
CA ILE A 195 5.59 -4.06 15.35
C ILE A 195 4.07 -3.77 15.39
N TYR A 196 3.45 -3.39 14.27
CA TYR A 196 1.99 -3.12 14.23
C TYR A 196 1.13 -4.36 13.99
N PHE A 197 1.74 -5.51 13.72
CA PHE A 197 1.04 -6.75 13.42
C PHE A 197 1.32 -7.78 14.51
N GLU A 198 0.28 -8.52 14.89
CA GLU A 198 0.44 -9.70 15.75
C GLU A 198 1.34 -10.73 15.05
N THR A 199 2.04 -11.52 15.86
CA THR A 199 2.84 -12.61 15.32
C THR A 199 1.97 -13.67 14.67
N CYS A 200 2.39 -14.13 13.50
CA CYS A 200 1.93 -15.40 12.95
C CYS A 200 2.56 -16.55 13.76
#